data_AF-A0A9D9DZP8-F1
#
_entry.id   AF-A0A9D9DZP8-F1
#
_cell.length_a   1.000
_cell.length_b   1.000
_cell.length_c   1.000
_cell.angle_alpha   90.00
_cell.angle_beta   90.00
_cell.angle_gamma   90.00
#
_symmetry.space_group_name_H-M   'P 1'
#
loop_
_entity.id
_entity.type
_entity.pdbx_description
1 polymer ?
#
loop_
_entity_poly.entity_id
_entity_poly.type
_entity_poly.pdbx_seq_one_letter_code
_entity_poly.pdbx_strand_id
1 'polypeptide(L)'
;MVKCKYCGKEFEQRFGREKFCSQECGHKSRRLPPIKKTCEMCGKEFEIKRSGGNRKQKFCSTKCSTKHVSKILTVHEWITVKCEECGKEMRVKDKPNRKRFCSYKCSNAKGSKKGVTNE
;
A
#
# COMPACT_ATOMS: atom_id res chain seq x y z
N MET A 1 -2.14 -32.43 36.92
CA MET A 1 -2.76 -31.85 35.69
C MET A 1 -3.04 -30.37 35.91
N VAL A 2 -2.91 -29.55 34.87
CA VAL A 2 -3.17 -28.10 34.90
C VAL A 2 -4.09 -27.69 33.75
N LYS A 3 -4.85 -26.61 33.91
CA LYS A 3 -5.73 -26.08 32.85
C LYS A 3 -4.98 -25.15 31.89
N CYS A 4 -5.16 -25.36 30.60
CA CYS A 4 -4.66 -24.49 29.55
C CYS A 4 -5.32 -23.10 29.64
N LYS A 5 -4.53 -22.02 29.75
CA LYS A 5 -5.05 -20.65 29.82
C LYS A 5 -5.78 -20.17 28.56
N TYR A 6 -5.66 -20.89 27.45
CA TYR A 6 -6.31 -20.52 26.17
C TYR A 6 -7.60 -21.31 25.91
N CYS A 7 -7.54 -22.65 25.96
CA CYS A 7 -8.67 -23.51 25.60
C CYS A 7 -9.36 -24.21 26.79
N GLY A 8 -8.84 -24.05 28.01
CA GLY A 8 -9.40 -24.64 29.23
C GLY A 8 -9.12 -26.14 29.43
N LYS A 9 -8.61 -26.85 28.42
CA LYS A 9 -8.30 -28.29 28.53
C LYS A 9 -7.24 -28.58 29.58
N GLU A 10 -7.40 -29.70 30.28
CA GLU A 10 -6.42 -30.20 31.24
C GLU A 10 -5.26 -30.89 30.50
N PHE A 11 -4.03 -30.66 30.98
CA PHE A 11 -2.83 -31.25 30.42
C PHE A 11 -1.75 -31.45 31.48
N GLU A 12 -0.77 -32.30 31.17
CA GLU A 12 0.41 -32.52 32.01
C GLU A 12 1.53 -31.56 31.61
N GLN A 13 2.13 -30.90 32.60
CA GLN A 13 3.30 -30.06 32.39
C GLN A 13 4.55 -30.94 32.24
N ARG A 14 5.43 -30.59 31.31
CA ARG A 14 6.72 -31.29 31.16
C ARG A 14 7.78 -30.70 32.09
N PHE A 15 7.76 -29.39 32.27
CA PHE A 15 8.78 -28.66 33.06
C PHE A 15 8.19 -27.79 34.18
N GLY A 16 6.90 -27.96 34.51
CA GLY A 16 6.25 -27.25 35.61
C GLY A 16 5.92 -25.77 35.35
N ARG A 17 6.15 -25.25 34.12
CA ARG A 17 6.07 -23.80 33.81
C ARG A 17 5.16 -23.47 32.64
N GLU A 18 4.63 -24.47 31.96
CA GLU A 18 3.81 -24.33 30.78
C GLU A 18 2.42 -23.81 31.14
N LYS A 19 2.02 -22.74 30.44
CA LYS A 19 0.72 -22.07 30.61
C LYS A 19 -0.34 -22.57 29.63
N PHE A 20 0.06 -23.35 28.62
CA PHE A 20 -0.77 -23.77 27.50
C PHE A 20 -0.50 -25.23 27.17
N CYS A 21 -1.53 -25.97 26.76
CA CYS A 21 -1.42 -27.40 26.44
C CYS A 21 -0.64 -27.68 25.13
N SER A 22 -0.44 -26.67 24.28
CA SER A 22 0.29 -26.79 23.01
C SER A 22 0.89 -25.46 22.57
N GLN A 23 1.90 -25.53 21.68
CA GLN A 23 2.45 -24.37 20.98
C GLN A 23 1.36 -23.58 20.25
N GLU A 24 0.38 -24.27 19.64
CA GLU A 24 -0.74 -23.64 18.95
C GLU A 24 -1.60 -22.78 19.90
N CYS A 25 -1.93 -23.30 21.09
CA CYS A 25 -2.64 -22.54 22.11
C CYS A 25 -1.83 -21.32 22.59
N GLY A 26 -0.51 -21.47 22.72
CA GLY A 26 0.40 -20.36 23.01
C GLY A 26 0.46 -19.31 21.90
N HIS A 27 0.43 -19.72 20.63
CA HIS A 27 0.39 -18.80 19.50
C HIS A 27 -0.94 -18.07 19.40
N LYS A 28 -2.06 -18.78 19.58
CA LYS A 28 -3.40 -18.19 19.53
C LYS A 28 -3.63 -17.21 20.68
N SER A 29 -3.15 -17.50 21.88
CA SER A 29 -3.28 -16.58 23.03
C SER A 29 -2.49 -15.27 22.85
N ARG A 30 -1.42 -15.28 22.05
CA ARG A 30 -0.63 -14.08 21.72
C ARG A 30 -1.23 -13.26 20.57
N ARG A 31 -2.24 -13.77 19.85
CA ARG A 31 -2.87 -13.03 18.75
C ARG A 31 -3.71 -11.91 19.34
N LEU A 32 -3.28 -10.67 19.11
CA LEU A 32 -4.08 -9.51 19.46
C LEU A 32 -5.29 -9.38 18.50
N PRO A 33 -6.45 -8.91 19.00
CA PRO A 33 -7.60 -8.69 18.14
C PRO A 33 -7.30 -7.64 17.06
N PRO A 34 -7.91 -7.77 15.87
CA PRO A 34 -7.79 -6.76 14.83
C PRO A 34 -8.38 -5.42 15.26
N ILE A 35 -7.93 -4.34 14.64
CA ILE A 35 -8.49 -3.01 14.83
C ILE A 35 -9.61 -2.83 13.82
N LYS A 36 -10.82 -2.53 14.30
CA LYS A 36 -11.96 -2.17 13.43
C LYS A 36 -11.86 -0.70 13.05
N LYS A 37 -12.06 -0.38 11.76
CA LYS A 37 -12.13 0.98 11.23
C LYS A 37 -13.24 1.09 10.19
N THR A 38 -13.68 2.32 9.98
CA THR A 38 -14.66 2.66 8.94
C THR A 38 -13.95 3.18 7.70
N CYS A 39 -14.34 2.70 6.52
CA CYS A 39 -13.80 3.16 5.26
C CYS A 39 -14.28 4.58 4.95
N GLU A 40 -13.34 5.53 4.81
CA GLU A 40 -13.66 6.95 4.51
C GLU A 40 -14.37 7.16 3.16
N MET A 41 -14.34 6.16 2.26
CA MET A 41 -14.98 6.25 0.93
C MET A 41 -16.35 5.61 0.79
N CYS A 42 -16.60 4.52 1.52
CA CYS A 42 -17.85 3.75 1.35
C CYS A 42 -18.60 3.52 2.66
N GLY A 43 -18.08 3.99 3.79
CA GLY A 43 -18.72 3.85 5.10
C GLY A 43 -18.72 2.43 5.68
N LYS A 44 -18.21 1.42 4.95
CA LYS A 44 -18.17 0.03 5.44
C LYS A 44 -17.10 -0.16 6.51
N GLU A 45 -17.41 -0.95 7.52
CA GLU A 45 -16.43 -1.40 8.51
C GLU A 45 -15.45 -2.42 7.89
N PHE A 46 -14.20 -2.35 8.33
CA PHE A 46 -13.16 -3.30 7.94
C PHE A 46 -12.12 -3.47 9.06
N GLU A 47 -11.37 -4.55 8.98
CA GLU A 47 -10.40 -4.96 10.01
C GLU A 47 -8.95 -4.76 9.55
N ILE A 48 -8.12 -4.26 10.47
CA ILE A 48 -6.68 -4.11 10.27
C ILE A 48 -5.94 -4.97 11.29
N LYS A 49 -5.01 -5.80 10.80
CA LYS A 49 -4.13 -6.59 11.66
C LYS A 49 -3.28 -5.67 12.53
N ARG A 50 -3.28 -5.87 13.86
CA ARG A 50 -2.42 -5.09 14.78
C ARG A 50 -0.94 -5.31 14.54
N SER A 51 -0.58 -6.53 14.15
CA SER A 51 0.76 -6.92 13.75
C SER A 51 0.88 -6.86 12.23
N GLY A 52 1.82 -6.04 11.74
CA GLY A 52 2.10 -5.89 10.30
C GLY A 52 1.07 -5.10 9.47
N GLY A 53 -0.09 -4.74 10.01
CA GLY A 53 -1.08 -3.92 9.31
C GLY A 53 -0.74 -2.42 9.34
N ASN A 54 -1.07 -1.71 8.25
CA ASN A 54 -0.92 -0.26 8.19
C ASN A 54 -2.03 0.42 9.02
N ARG A 55 -1.70 0.86 10.24
CA ARG A 55 -2.65 1.55 11.15
C ARG A 55 -3.20 2.86 10.56
N LYS A 56 -2.48 3.47 9.62
CA LYS A 56 -2.88 4.69 8.90
C LYS A 56 -3.80 4.39 7.71
N GLN A 57 -4.15 3.13 7.43
CA GLN A 57 -5.07 2.78 6.35
C GLN A 57 -6.45 3.41 6.60
N LYS A 58 -6.96 4.09 5.57
CA LYS A 58 -8.22 4.85 5.57
C LYS A 58 -9.35 4.16 4.81
N PHE A 59 -9.00 3.21 3.94
CA PHE A 59 -9.92 2.59 3.00
C PHE A 59 -9.93 1.08 3.16
N CYS A 60 -11.09 0.45 2.97
CA CYS A 60 -11.23 -1.00 3.09
C CYS A 60 -10.55 -1.77 1.93
N SER A 61 -10.26 -1.11 0.81
CA SER A 61 -9.69 -1.75 -0.39
C SER A 61 -8.98 -0.74 -1.30
N THR A 62 -8.12 -1.26 -2.19
CA THR A 62 -7.52 -0.48 -3.27
C THR A 62 -8.57 0.19 -4.15
N LYS A 63 -9.70 -0.48 -4.41
CA LYS A 63 -10.82 0.09 -5.17
C LYS A 63 -11.34 1.38 -4.54
N CYS A 64 -11.54 1.38 -3.22
CA CYS A 64 -11.97 2.58 -2.50
C CYS A 64 -10.88 3.67 -2.52
N SER A 65 -9.62 3.31 -2.31
CA SER A 65 -8.50 4.25 -2.41
C SER A 65 -8.42 4.91 -3.79
N THR A 66 -8.54 4.14 -4.87
CA THR A 66 -8.51 4.67 -6.24
C THR A 66 -9.70 5.58 -6.49
N LYS A 67 -10.91 5.20 -6.09
CA LYS A 67 -12.10 6.06 -6.21
C LYS A 67 -11.94 7.40 -5.47
N HIS A 68 -11.36 7.38 -4.26
CA HIS A 68 -11.06 8.60 -3.50
C HIS A 68 -10.13 9.51 -4.29
N VAL A 69 -9.03 8.95 -4.79
CA VAL A 69 -8.02 9.68 -5.56
C VAL A 69 -8.61 10.23 -6.85
N SER A 70 -9.39 9.45 -7.61
CA SER A 70 -10.06 9.91 -8.84
C SER A 70 -11.10 11.01 -8.59
N LYS A 71 -11.76 11.02 -7.43
CA LYS A 71 -12.71 12.08 -7.06
C LYS A 71 -11.99 13.41 -6.78
N ILE A 72 -10.79 13.36 -6.20
CA ILE A 72 -10.02 14.55 -5.80
C ILE A 72 -9.13 15.05 -6.93
N LEU A 73 -8.48 14.14 -7.65
CA LEU A 73 -7.59 14.46 -8.74
C LEU A 73 -8.40 14.45 -10.04
N THR A 74 -8.70 15.64 -10.55
CA THR A 74 -9.36 15.92 -11.84
C THR A 74 -8.51 15.51 -13.06
N VAL A 75 -7.67 14.48 -12.98
CA VAL A 75 -6.76 14.03 -14.06
C VAL A 75 -7.48 13.29 -15.19
N HIS A 76 -8.78 13.47 -15.31
CA HIS A 76 -9.58 12.85 -16.37
C HIS A 76 -9.46 13.58 -17.71
N GLU A 77 -8.93 14.81 -17.71
CA GLU A 77 -8.72 15.56 -18.94
C GLU A 77 -7.43 15.13 -19.65
N TRP A 78 -7.54 14.93 -20.96
CA TRP A 78 -6.39 14.65 -21.80
C TRP A 78 -5.61 15.94 -22.01
N ILE A 79 -4.43 16.02 -21.42
CA ILE A 79 -3.53 17.14 -21.63
C ILE A 79 -2.52 16.80 -22.73
N THR A 80 -2.14 17.78 -23.51
CA THR A 80 -1.03 17.68 -24.47
C THR A 80 0.24 18.15 -23.77
N VAL A 81 1.25 17.29 -23.73
CA VAL A 81 2.59 17.61 -23.21
C VAL A 81 3.64 17.42 -24.31
N LYS A 82 4.71 18.22 -24.27
CA LYS A 82 5.85 18.08 -25.19
C LYS A 82 6.94 17.24 -24.54
N CYS A 83 7.53 16.33 -25.31
CA CYS A 83 8.71 15.60 -24.89
C CYS A 83 9.88 16.58 -24.70
N GLU A 84 10.55 16.55 -23.56
CA GLU A 84 11.68 17.44 -23.28
C GLU A 84 12.91 17.14 -24.15
N GLU A 85 13.08 15.89 -24.63
CA GLU A 85 14.22 15.54 -25.49
C GLU A 85 14.00 15.83 -26.98
N CYS A 86 12.81 15.52 -27.50
CA CYS A 86 12.56 15.56 -28.95
C CYS A 86 11.43 16.51 -29.37
N GLY A 87 10.81 17.21 -28.43
CA GLY A 87 9.73 18.17 -28.69
C GLY A 87 8.39 17.55 -29.12
N LYS A 88 8.33 16.24 -29.38
CA LYS A 88 7.11 15.57 -29.86
C LYS A 88 5.95 15.76 -28.88
N GLU A 89 4.81 16.19 -29.41
CA GLU A 89 3.56 16.33 -28.65
C GLU A 89 2.91 14.97 -28.40
N MET A 90 2.40 14.78 -27.19
CA MET A 90 1.74 13.56 -26.77
C MET A 90 0.56 13.87 -25.85
N ARG A 91 -0.53 13.12 -26.03
CA ARG A 91 -1.73 13.22 -25.19
C ARG A 91 -1.64 12.24 -24.03
N VAL A 92 -1.77 12.75 -22.81
CA VAL A 92 -1.61 11.96 -21.58
C VAL A 92 -2.77 12.23 -20.63
N LYS A 93 -3.14 11.22 -19.84
CA LYS A 93 -4.10 11.34 -18.71
C LYS A 93 -3.40 11.53 -17.36
N ASP A 94 -2.16 12.00 -17.38
CA ASP A 94 -1.31 12.14 -16.20
C ASP A 94 -1.05 13.62 -15.91
N LYS A 95 -0.47 13.94 -14.76
CA LYS A 95 -0.01 15.30 -14.45
C LYS A 95 1.11 15.67 -15.43
N PRO A 96 1.13 16.92 -15.96
CA PRO A 96 2.11 17.32 -16.97
C PRO A 96 3.55 17.08 -16.51
N ASN A 97 3.82 17.31 -15.22
CA ASN A 97 5.15 17.17 -14.62
C ASN A 97 5.60 15.71 -14.40
N ARG A 98 4.73 14.71 -14.57
CA ARG A 98 5.11 13.29 -14.47
C ARG A 98 5.50 12.68 -15.81
N LYS A 99 5.01 13.20 -16.93
CA LYS A 99 5.27 12.66 -18.26
C LYS A 99 6.10 13.61 -19.11
N ARG A 100 7.41 13.61 -18.83
CA ARG A 100 8.44 14.47 -19.46
C ARG A 100 8.93 13.97 -20.82
N PHE A 101 8.82 12.66 -21.07
CA PHE A 101 9.40 12.01 -22.25
C PHE A 101 8.39 11.12 -22.97
N CYS A 102 8.43 11.12 -24.30
CA CYS A 102 7.51 10.34 -25.13
C CYS A 102 7.79 8.84 -25.14
N SER A 103 9.01 8.42 -24.85
CA SER A 103 9.44 7.01 -24.89
C SER A 103 10.60 6.74 -23.95
N TYR A 104 10.87 5.45 -23.72
CA TYR A 104 12.06 5.00 -22.95
C TYR A 104 13.38 5.47 -23.57
N LYS A 105 13.44 5.56 -24.91
CA LYS A 105 14.61 6.09 -25.63
C LYS A 105 14.89 7.54 -25.25
N CYS A 106 13.86 8.38 -25.21
CA CYS A 106 13.98 9.77 -24.76
C CYS A 106 14.29 9.85 -23.26
N SER A 107 13.68 9.04 -22.39
CA SER A 107 13.98 9.12 -20.95
C SER A 107 15.40 8.70 -20.58
N ASN A 108 16.04 7.87 -21.41
CA ASN A 108 17.41 7.40 -21.20
C ASN A 108 18.46 8.13 -22.02
N ALA A 109 18.07 9.17 -22.76
CA ALA A 109 19.02 10.10 -23.36
C ALA A 109 19.71 10.87 -22.22
N LYS A 110 20.76 10.29 -21.64
CA LYS A 110 21.57 10.99 -20.65
C LYS A 110 22.32 12.12 -21.34
N GLY A 111 21.86 13.35 -21.14
CA GLY A 111 22.60 14.61 -21.29
C GLY A 111 23.59 14.70 -22.46
N SER A 112 23.10 15.05 -23.65
CA SER A 112 23.94 15.70 -24.67
C SER A 112 23.81 17.21 -24.52
N LYS A 113 24.43 17.79 -23.49
CA LYS A 113 24.96 19.14 -23.63
C LYS A 113 26.29 19.00 -24.37
N LYS A 114 26.25 19.05 -25.71
CA LYS A 114 27.37 19.53 -26.50
C LYS A 114 26.89 20.73 -27.30
N GLY A 115 27.42 21.89 -26.92
CA GLY A 115 27.63 23.04 -27.79
C GLY A 115 26.39 23.70 -28.38
N VAL A 116 25.93 24.76 -27.73
CA VAL A 116 25.70 25.98 -28.50
C VAL A 116 27.08 26.39 -29.03
N THR A 117 27.27 26.34 -30.34
CA THR A 117 28.18 27.24 -31.03
C THR A 117 27.37 27.84 -32.17
N ASN A 118 27.00 29.11 -31.97
CA ASN A 118 26.67 30.00 -33.06
C ASN A 118 27.95 30.19 -33.87
N GLU A 119 27.90 29.92 -35.17
CA GLU A 119 28.51 30.71 -36.26
C GLU A 119 27.98 30.19 -37.60
#